data_AF-A0A1Q2CBE1-F1
#
_entry.id   AF-A0A1Q2CBE1-F1
#
_cell.length_a   1.000
_cell.length_b   1.000
_cell.length_c   1.000
_cell.angle_alpha   90.00
_cell.angle_beta   90.00
_cell.angle_gamma   90.00
#
_symmetry.space_group_name_H-M   'P 1'
#
loop_
_entity.id
_entity.type
_entity.pdbx_description
1 polymer ?
#
loop_
_entity_poly.entity_id
_entity_poly.type
_entity_poly.pdbx_seq_one_letter_code
_entity_poly.pdbx_strand_id
1 'polypeptide(L)'
;MLMAAIGSALTACQESDDMSQLPILTDDPMADEALLGLRLLSADEHGYRTALGKPRYAEVTRTFAVGSDPDAILAAAVEEAGASGWAEATPLNQDLMVWQGYKEEPRRTCSISLDRAAEELRLTLTVVEAP
;
A
#
# COMPACT_ATOMS: atom_id res chain seq x y z
N MET A 1 -26.31 -14.61 -36.62
CA MET A 1 -26.47 -14.41 -35.16
C MET A 1 -25.84 -13.07 -34.85
N LEU A 2 -26.67 -12.04 -34.65
CA LEU A 2 -26.27 -10.64 -34.56
C LEU A 2 -25.95 -10.34 -33.09
N MET A 3 -24.69 -10.07 -32.73
CA MET A 3 -24.35 -9.52 -31.41
C MET A 3 -24.65 -8.03 -31.42
N ALA A 4 -25.69 -7.62 -30.71
CA ALA A 4 -25.97 -6.22 -30.45
C ALA A 4 -25.14 -5.75 -29.25
N ALA A 5 -24.21 -4.85 -29.51
CA ALA A 5 -23.59 -4.01 -28.50
C ALA A 5 -24.67 -3.07 -27.91
N ILE A 6 -24.73 -3.00 -26.58
CA ILE A 6 -25.44 -1.92 -25.90
C ILE A 6 -24.40 -1.21 -25.03
N GLY A 7 -23.88 -0.13 -25.60
CA GLY A 7 -23.21 0.89 -24.82
C GLY A 7 -24.22 1.59 -23.93
N SER A 8 -23.81 1.90 -22.70
CA SER A 8 -24.47 2.91 -21.88
C SER A 8 -23.38 3.80 -21.32
N ALA A 9 -23.42 5.04 -21.79
CA ALA A 9 -22.54 6.12 -21.43
C ALA A 9 -22.86 6.62 -20.02
N LEU A 10 -21.84 6.62 -19.18
CA LEU A 10 -21.68 7.49 -18.01
C LEU A 10 -20.19 7.81 -17.90
N THR A 11 -19.67 8.52 -18.91
CA THR A 11 -18.36 9.18 -18.81
C THR A 11 -18.54 10.42 -17.93
N ALA A 12 -18.55 10.20 -16.62
CA ALA A 12 -17.93 11.16 -15.72
C ALA A 12 -16.43 11.17 -16.06
N CYS A 13 -15.76 12.31 -15.98
CA CYS A 13 -14.33 12.44 -16.27
C CYS A 13 -13.50 11.48 -15.38
N GLN A 14 -13.31 10.25 -15.83
CA GLN A 14 -12.36 9.31 -15.24
C GLN A 14 -11.05 9.57 -15.94
N GLU A 15 -10.17 10.36 -15.32
CA GLU A 15 -8.75 10.14 -15.50
C GLU A 15 -8.53 8.67 -15.07
N SER A 16 -8.41 7.78 -16.05
CA SER A 16 -8.10 6.38 -15.77
C SER A 16 -6.70 6.35 -15.17
N ASP A 17 -6.57 5.80 -13.97
CA ASP A 17 -5.28 5.57 -13.34
C ASP A 17 -4.35 4.80 -14.30
N ASP A 18 -3.10 5.24 -14.40
CA ASP A 18 -2.01 4.50 -15.03
C ASP A 18 -1.56 3.38 -14.09
N MET A 19 -1.94 2.15 -14.45
CA MET A 19 -1.68 0.96 -13.66
C MET A 19 -0.29 0.36 -13.89
N SER A 20 0.55 0.95 -14.77
CA SER A 20 1.84 0.38 -15.17
C SER A 20 2.83 0.19 -14.02
N GLN A 21 2.76 1.07 -13.01
CA GLN A 21 3.61 1.02 -11.83
C GLN A 21 3.04 0.17 -10.69
N LEU A 22 1.75 -0.21 -10.73
CA LEU A 22 1.12 -0.96 -9.64
C LEU A 22 1.77 -2.35 -9.40
N PRO A 23 2.14 -3.12 -10.44
CA PRO A 23 2.85 -4.40 -10.26
C PRO A 23 4.13 -4.29 -9.42
N ILE A 24 4.84 -3.16 -9.51
CA ILE A 24 6.07 -2.91 -8.73
C ILE A 24 5.79 -2.96 -7.21
N LEU A 25 4.58 -2.59 -6.81
CA LEU A 25 4.14 -2.61 -5.41
C LEU A 25 3.48 -3.94 -5.05
N THR A 26 2.59 -4.47 -5.89
CA THR A 26 1.86 -5.73 -5.58
C THR A 26 2.76 -6.96 -5.59
N ASP A 27 3.88 -6.92 -6.31
CA ASP A 27 4.88 -7.99 -6.31
C ASP A 27 5.85 -7.91 -5.10
N ASP A 28 5.77 -6.85 -4.29
CA ASP A 28 6.57 -6.73 -3.06
C ASP A 28 5.96 -7.63 -1.96
N PRO A 29 6.75 -8.41 -1.21
CA PRO A 29 6.22 -9.29 -0.17
C PRO A 29 5.44 -8.54 0.91
N MET A 30 5.73 -7.26 1.14
CA MET A 30 4.96 -6.45 2.08
C MET A 30 3.51 -6.21 1.63
N ALA A 31 3.21 -6.31 0.33
CA ALA A 31 1.86 -6.16 -0.22
C ALA A 31 0.98 -7.43 -0.08
N ASP A 32 1.52 -8.53 0.44
CA ASP A 32 0.82 -9.80 0.59
C ASP A 32 -0.44 -9.63 1.44
N GLU A 33 -1.58 -10.11 0.93
CA GLU A 33 -2.87 -10.10 1.63
C GLU A 33 -2.90 -11.02 2.86
N ALA A 34 -1.92 -11.91 3.00
CA ALA A 34 -1.71 -12.81 4.13
C ALA A 34 -0.42 -12.50 4.89
N LEU A 35 0.05 -11.24 4.87
CA LEU A 35 1.25 -10.79 5.60
C LEU A 35 1.24 -11.30 7.05
N LEU A 36 2.30 -12.03 7.43
CA LEU A 36 2.47 -12.64 8.76
C LEU A 36 1.31 -13.58 9.19
N GLY A 37 0.52 -14.08 8.25
CA GLY A 37 -0.69 -14.86 8.53
C GLY A 37 -1.81 -14.05 9.19
N LEU A 38 -1.74 -12.72 9.14
CA LEU A 38 -2.76 -11.83 9.69
C LEU A 38 -4.02 -11.85 8.85
N ARG A 39 -5.16 -11.53 9.48
CA ARG A 39 -6.43 -11.40 8.79
C ARG A 39 -6.52 -10.03 8.12
N LEU A 40 -6.62 -10.02 6.79
CA LEU A 40 -6.91 -8.82 6.03
C LEU A 40 -8.32 -8.28 6.33
N LEU A 41 -8.40 -6.97 6.57
CA LEU A 41 -9.63 -6.22 6.76
C LEU A 41 -10.00 -5.42 5.50
N SER A 42 -9.00 -4.76 4.91
CA SER A 42 -9.17 -4.03 3.64
C SER A 42 -7.91 -4.07 2.79
N ALA A 43 -8.11 -4.04 1.48
CA ALA A 43 -7.08 -3.86 0.47
C ALA A 43 -7.55 -2.80 -0.52
N ASP A 44 -6.71 -1.81 -0.73
CA ASP A 44 -6.97 -0.71 -1.66
C ASP A 44 -5.75 -0.54 -2.57
N GLU A 45 -6.00 -0.34 -3.86
CA GLU A 45 -4.97 -0.21 -4.88
C GLU A 45 -5.31 0.91 -5.84
N HIS A 46 -4.33 1.76 -6.11
CA HIS A 46 -4.46 2.90 -7.00
C HIS A 46 -3.25 2.97 -7.93
N GLY A 47 -3.50 3.23 -9.20
CA GLY A 47 -2.43 3.55 -10.15
C GLY A 47 -2.04 5.03 -10.07
N TYR A 48 -1.06 5.41 -10.89
CA TYR A 48 -0.64 6.80 -10.99
C TYR A 48 -1.73 7.63 -11.70
N ARG A 49 -2.06 8.81 -11.18
CA ARG A 49 -2.92 9.79 -11.87
C ARG A 49 -2.51 11.23 -11.57
N THR A 50 -3.09 12.20 -12.28
CA THR A 50 -2.83 13.64 -12.04
C THR A 50 -4.08 14.35 -11.56
N ALA A 51 -4.31 14.38 -10.24
CA ALA A 51 -5.47 15.08 -9.69
C ALA A 51 -5.15 16.56 -9.41
N LEU A 52 -5.93 17.48 -10.00
CA LEU A 52 -5.79 18.94 -9.81
C LEU A 52 -4.36 19.46 -10.13
N GLY A 53 -3.74 18.92 -11.19
CA GLY A 53 -2.40 19.30 -11.62
C GLY A 53 -1.28 18.82 -10.69
N LYS A 54 -1.57 17.89 -9.76
CA LYS A 54 -0.59 17.27 -8.87
C LYS A 54 -0.55 15.76 -9.06
N PRO A 55 0.65 15.14 -8.99
CA PRO A 55 0.76 13.70 -9.06
C PRO A 55 0.05 13.06 -7.87
N ARG A 56 -0.72 12.02 -8.16
CA ARG A 56 -1.17 10.99 -7.22
C ARG A 56 -0.44 9.74 -7.64
N TYR A 57 0.48 9.31 -6.81
CA TYR A 57 1.34 8.19 -7.10
C TYR A 57 0.60 6.86 -7.02
N ALA A 58 1.16 5.84 -7.68
CA ALA A 58 0.68 4.47 -7.50
C ALA A 58 0.86 4.07 -6.03
N GLU A 59 -0.18 3.46 -5.46
CA GLU A 59 -0.26 3.15 -4.03
C GLU A 59 -0.97 1.81 -3.80
N VAL A 60 -0.41 1.03 -2.87
CA VAL A 60 -1.01 -0.20 -2.36
C VAL A 60 -1.19 -0.02 -0.86
N THR A 61 -2.43 -0.12 -0.39
CA THR A 61 -2.75 -0.13 1.04
C THR A 61 -3.31 -1.49 1.44
N ARG A 62 -2.83 -2.00 2.58
CA ARG A 62 -3.36 -3.19 3.26
C ARG A 62 -3.63 -2.84 4.70
N THR A 63 -4.77 -3.28 5.24
CA THR A 63 -5.10 -3.13 6.65
C THR A 63 -5.45 -4.49 7.23
N PHE A 64 -4.80 -4.86 8.32
CA PHE A 64 -4.91 -6.15 8.97
C PHE A 64 -5.45 -5.98 10.37
N ALA A 65 -6.27 -6.94 10.81
CA ALA A 65 -6.63 -7.06 12.21
C ALA A 65 -5.42 -7.53 13.00
N VAL A 66 -5.07 -6.80 14.06
CA VAL A 66 -4.09 -7.25 15.04
C VAL A 66 -4.79 -7.87 16.24
N GLY A 67 -4.21 -8.95 16.78
CA GLY A 67 -4.77 -9.66 17.93
C GLY A 67 -4.26 -9.10 19.26
N SER A 68 -4.08 -10.01 20.22
CA SER A 68 -3.75 -9.68 21.61
C SER A 68 -2.36 -9.09 21.86
N ASP A 69 -1.47 -9.11 20.86
CA ASP A 69 -0.14 -8.49 20.97
C ASP A 69 0.18 -7.58 19.77
N PRO A 70 -0.44 -6.38 19.71
CA PRO A 70 -0.25 -5.41 18.63
C PRO A 70 1.21 -4.95 18.46
N ASP A 71 1.93 -4.80 19.57
CA ASP A 71 3.31 -4.30 19.57
C ASP A 71 4.29 -5.35 19.03
N ALA A 72 4.11 -6.63 19.38
CA ALA A 72 4.91 -7.71 18.79
C ALA A 72 4.60 -7.89 17.30
N ILE A 73 3.34 -7.70 16.88
CA ILE A 73 2.97 -7.75 15.46
C ILE A 73 3.63 -6.59 14.68
N LEU A 74 3.65 -5.39 15.24
CA LEU A 74 4.36 -4.26 14.62
C LEU A 74 5.85 -4.56 14.46
N ALA A 75 6.51 -5.08 15.51
CA ALA A 75 7.91 -5.45 15.44
C ALA A 75 8.17 -6.51 14.36
N ALA A 76 7.34 -7.55 14.29
CA ALA A 76 7.43 -8.58 13.25
C ALA A 76 7.23 -8.01 11.83
N ALA A 77 6.30 -7.05 11.65
CA ALA A 77 6.09 -6.40 10.36
C ALA A 77 7.29 -5.54 9.94
N VAL A 78 7.95 -4.87 10.90
CA VAL A 78 9.20 -4.12 10.64
C VAL A 78 10.34 -5.07 10.28
N GLU A 79 10.46 -6.21 10.96
CA GLU A 79 11.45 -7.24 10.62
C GLU A 79 11.22 -7.80 9.21
N GLU A 80 9.97 -8.09 8.84
CA GLU A 80 9.59 -8.57 7.50
C GLU A 80 9.90 -7.52 6.42
N ALA A 81 9.69 -6.23 6.71
CA ALA A 81 10.06 -5.16 5.79
C ALA A 81 11.58 -5.13 5.56
N GLY A 82 12.38 -5.29 6.61
CA GLY A 82 13.83 -5.44 6.50
C GLY A 82 14.22 -6.66 5.67
N ALA A 83 13.58 -7.82 5.91
CA ALA A 83 13.80 -9.05 5.14
C ALA A 83 13.43 -8.90 3.66
N SER A 84 12.40 -8.10 3.37
CA SER A 84 11.94 -7.71 2.03
C SER A 84 12.83 -6.63 1.37
N GLY A 85 13.93 -6.24 2.02
CA GLY A 85 14.92 -5.33 1.46
C GLY A 85 14.55 -3.85 1.56
N TRP A 86 13.60 -3.47 2.43
CA TRP A 86 13.32 -2.07 2.72
C TRP A 86 14.37 -1.52 3.69
N ALA A 87 15.03 -0.42 3.30
CA ALA A 87 15.94 0.28 4.19
C ALA A 87 15.14 1.20 5.12
N GLU A 88 15.47 1.22 6.41
CA GLU A 88 14.82 2.12 7.36
C GLU A 88 15.14 3.58 7.02
N ALA A 89 14.10 4.36 6.70
CA ALA A 89 14.20 5.79 6.40
C ALA A 89 14.16 6.63 7.67
N THR A 90 13.40 6.18 8.66
CA THR A 90 13.19 6.88 9.93
C THR A 90 13.04 5.85 11.04
N PRO A 91 13.74 6.02 12.18
CA PRO A 91 13.57 5.15 13.35
C PRO A 91 12.10 5.03 13.74
N LEU A 92 11.68 3.85 14.16
CA LEU A 92 10.32 3.62 14.70
C LEU A 92 9.97 4.70 15.73
N ASN A 93 8.97 5.51 15.40
CA ASN A 93 8.48 6.53 16.32
C ASN A 93 7.47 5.89 17.27
N GLN A 94 7.86 5.66 18.53
CA GLN A 94 7.02 4.99 19.53
C GLN A 94 5.79 5.80 19.95
N ASP A 95 5.80 7.13 19.76
CA ASP A 95 4.65 7.97 20.08
C ASP A 95 3.60 7.92 18.97
N LEU A 96 4.04 7.82 17.71
CA LEU A 96 3.17 7.73 16.54
C LEU A 96 2.87 6.29 16.11
N MET A 97 3.63 5.31 16.61
CA MET A 97 3.58 3.90 16.22
C MET A 97 3.71 3.72 14.69
N VAL A 98 4.60 4.50 14.08
CA VAL A 98 4.85 4.48 12.63
C VAL A 98 6.31 4.15 12.37
N TRP A 99 6.53 3.20 11.47
CA TRP A 99 7.80 2.91 10.84
C TRP A 99 7.77 3.31 9.36
N GLN A 100 8.91 3.78 8.84
CA GLN A 100 9.03 4.15 7.43
C GLN A 100 10.28 3.54 6.81
N GLY A 101 10.08 2.88 5.68
CA GLY A 101 11.10 2.29 4.83
C GLY A 101 11.17 2.95 3.46
N TYR A 102 12.32 2.82 2.80
CA TYR A 102 12.55 3.30 1.44
C TYR A 102 13.31 2.28 0.59
N LYS A 103 13.09 2.36 -0.73
CA LYS A 103 13.91 1.73 -1.78
C LYS A 103 14.19 2.78 -2.86
N GLU A 104 15.42 2.84 -3.37
CA GLU A 104 15.84 3.90 -4.31
C GLU A 104 15.47 3.62 -5.77
N GLU A 105 15.44 2.35 -6.21
CA GLU A 105 15.19 1.99 -7.61
C GLU A 105 14.14 0.87 -7.75
N PRO A 106 12.99 1.13 -8.39
CA PRO A 106 12.36 2.46 -8.50
C PRO A 106 12.14 3.07 -7.12
N ARG A 107 12.03 4.42 -7.04
CA ARG A 107 11.88 5.08 -5.74
C ARG A 107 10.54 4.73 -5.12
N ARG A 108 10.59 4.11 -3.95
CA ARG A 108 9.42 3.62 -3.22
C ARG A 108 9.50 3.92 -1.75
N THR A 109 8.35 4.11 -1.14
CA THR A 109 8.19 4.23 0.31
C THR A 109 7.30 3.11 0.84
N CYS A 110 7.62 2.60 2.01
CA CYS A 110 6.80 1.68 2.79
C CYS A 110 6.50 2.35 4.13
N SER A 111 5.23 2.47 4.48
CA SER A 111 4.80 2.97 5.79
C SER A 111 4.06 1.85 6.50
N ILE A 112 4.46 1.56 7.74
CA ILE A 112 3.79 0.61 8.62
C ILE A 112 3.31 1.39 9.84
N SER A 113 2.01 1.39 10.09
CA SER A 113 1.43 2.07 11.26
C SER A 113 0.50 1.15 12.03
N LEU A 114 0.48 1.32 13.36
CA LEU A 114 -0.37 0.56 14.25
C LEU A 114 -1.38 1.48 14.94
N ASP A 115 -2.67 1.17 14.78
CA ASP A 115 -3.75 1.74 15.58
C ASP A 115 -4.14 0.75 16.68
N ARG A 116 -3.69 1.03 17.91
CA ARG A 116 -4.00 0.19 19.08
C ARG A 116 -5.49 0.25 19.49
N ALA A 117 -6.17 1.35 19.19
CA ALA A 117 -7.57 1.52 19.58
C ALA A 117 -8.51 0.77 18.64
N ALA A 118 -8.18 0.75 17.34
CA ALA A 118 -8.89 -0.02 16.33
C ALA A 118 -8.44 -1.48 16.25
N GLU A 119 -7.32 -1.84 16.89
CA GLU A 119 -6.66 -3.13 16.72
C GLU A 119 -6.33 -3.40 15.23
N GLU A 120 -5.74 -2.39 14.57
CA GLU A 120 -5.41 -2.45 13.14
C GLU A 120 -3.92 -2.16 12.86
N LEU A 121 -3.31 -2.96 12.00
CA LEU A 121 -2.03 -2.67 11.36
C LEU A 121 -2.28 -2.21 9.93
N ARG A 122 -1.81 -1.03 9.57
CA ARG A 122 -1.91 -0.48 8.23
C ARG A 122 -0.55 -0.45 7.57
N LEU A 123 -0.50 -0.98 6.35
CA LEU A 123 0.64 -0.93 5.46
C LEU A 123 0.28 -0.08 4.24
N THR A 124 1.16 0.84 3.88
CA THR A 124 1.04 1.64 2.65
C THR A 124 2.35 1.63 1.89
N LEU A 125 2.32 1.11 0.66
CA LEU A 125 3.42 1.17 -0.29
C LEU A 125 3.12 2.19 -1.37
N THR A 126 4.11 2.98 -1.79
CA THR A 126 3.93 4.01 -2.82
C THR A 126 5.13 4.07 -3.75
N VAL A 127 4.92 4.24 -5.05
CA VAL A 127 5.97 4.57 -6.02
C VAL A 127 6.08 6.09 -6.12
N VAL A 128 7.12 6.70 -5.56
CA VAL A 128 7.25 8.17 -5.46
C VAL A 128 7.92 8.80 -6.69
N GLU A 129 7.52 8.35 -7.86
CA GLU A 129 7.97 8.84 -9.16
C GLU A 129 6.86 8.67 -10.20
N ALA A 130 6.80 9.59 -11.16
CA ALA A 130 5.89 9.45 -12.29
C ALA A 130 6.42 8.35 -13.25
N PRO A 131 5.53 7.63 -13.94
CA PRO A 131 5.92 6.63 -14.94
C PRO A 131 6.68 7.22 -16.13
#